data_AF-F9YU83-F1
#
_entry.id   AF-F9YU83-F1
#
_cell.length_a   1.000
_cell.length_b   1.000
_cell.length_c   1.000
_cell.angle_alpha   90.00
_cell.angle_beta   90.00
_cell.angle_gamma   90.00
#
_symmetry.space_group_name_H-M   'P 1'
#
loop_
_entity.id
_entity.type
_entity.pdbx_description
1 polymer ?
#
loop_
_entity_poly.entity_id
_entity_poly.type
_entity_poly.pdbx_seq_one_letter_code
_entity_poly.pdbx_strand_id
1 'polypeptide(L)' 'MSQVLENDDFYYSEKGYKIFTEKYLLKRGYCCQGGCKHCPYGYSKKTGTIKSRK' A
#
# COMPACT_ATOMS: atom_id res chain seq x y z
N MET A 1 -0.74 21.27 -0.66
CA MET A 1 -1.70 20.96 0.42
C MET A 1 -1.16 19.79 1.20
N SER A 2 -0.96 20.01 2.49
CA SER A 2 -0.27 19.18 3.48
C SER A 2 -0.90 17.79 3.62
N GLN A 3 -0.17 16.76 3.17
CA GLN A 3 -0.56 15.37 3.37
C GLN A 3 -0.12 14.96 4.78
N VAL A 4 -1.01 15.13 5.75
CA VAL A 4 -0.84 14.55 7.09
C VAL A 4 -1.05 13.04 6.93
N LEU A 5 0.04 12.26 7.01
CA LEU A 5 -0.11 10.82 7.27
C LEU A 5 -0.69 10.71 8.68
N GLU A 6 -1.93 10.25 8.79
CA GLU A 6 -2.55 9.99 10.07
C GLU A 6 -2.05 8.65 10.61
N ASN A 7 -2.15 8.44 11.93
CA ASN A 7 -1.70 7.21 12.60
C ASN A 7 -2.35 5.91 12.07
N ASP A 8 -3.33 6.00 11.17
CA ASP A 8 -4.05 4.87 10.57
C ASP A 8 -3.43 4.38 9.24
N ASP A 9 -2.49 5.14 8.68
CA ASP A 9 -1.84 4.85 7.40
C ASP A 9 -0.71 3.80 7.53
N PHE A 10 -0.18 3.61 8.74
CA PHE A 10 0.83 2.60 9.02
C PHE A 10 0.76 2.18 10.49
N TYR A 11 1.14 0.94 10.78
CA TYR A 11 1.34 0.46 12.13
C TYR A 11 2.74 -0.08 12.31
N TYR A 12 3.23 -0.07 13.55
CA TYR A 12 4.51 -0.69 13.88
C TYR A 12 4.25 -2.12 14.32
N SER A 13 4.97 -3.06 13.70
CA SER A 13 5.06 -4.43 14.21
C SER A 13 5.83 -4.44 15.53
N GLU A 14 5.60 -5.43 16.38
CA GLU A 14 6.35 -5.66 17.63
C GLU A 14 7.87 -5.74 17.42
N LYS A 15 8.30 -6.06 16.20
CA LYS A 15 9.71 -6.07 15.79
C LYS A 15 10.25 -4.71 15.32
N GLY A 16 9.47 -3.63 15.43
CA GLY A 16 9.83 -2.27 15.02
C GLY A 16 9.68 -1.98 13.51
N TYR A 17 9.09 -2.89 12.74
CA TYR A 17 8.87 -2.66 11.30
C TYR A 17 7.65 -1.78 11.06
N LYS A 18 7.81 -0.75 10.21
CA LYS A 18 6.72 0.08 9.74
C LYS A 18 5.94 -0.66 8.65
N ILE A 19 4.73 -1.10 8.98
CA ILE A 19 3.85 -1.81 8.05
C ILE A 19 2.81 -0.81 7.54
N PHE A 20 2.88 -0.50 6.24
CA PHE A 20 1.91 0.37 5.59
C PHE A 20 0.59 -0.36 5.38
N THR A 21 -0.51 0.33 5.71
CA THR A 21 -1.86 -0.19 5.52
C THR A 21 -2.36 0.09 4.10
N GLU A 22 -3.47 -0.54 3.75
CA GLU A 22 -4.15 -0.31 2.49
C GLU A 22 -4.59 1.15 2.31
N LYS A 23 -4.94 1.84 3.41
CA LYS A 23 -5.31 3.26 3.42
C LYS A 23 -4.18 4.16 2.93
N TYR A 24 -2.96 3.92 3.39
CA TYR A 24 -1.79 4.66 2.90
C TYR A 24 -1.56 4.46 1.41
N LEU A 25 -1.69 3.21 0.94
CA LEU A 25 -1.55 2.87 -0.47
C LEU A 25 -2.63 3.55 -1.33
N LEU A 26 -3.87 3.67 -0.81
CA LEU A 26 -4.97 4.40 -1.44
C LEU A 26 -4.72 5.92 -1.44
N LYS A 27 -4.32 6.53 -0.30
CA LYS A 27 -3.97 7.97 -0.20
C LYS A 27 -2.82 8.34 -1.14
N ARG A 28 -1.85 7.44 -1.31
CA ARG A 28 -0.71 7.61 -2.24
C ARG A 28 -1.18 7.73 -3.69
N GLY A 29 -2.32 7.13 -4.04
CA GLY A 29 -2.95 7.27 -5.35
C GLY A 29 -2.28 6.53 -6.50
N TYR A 30 -1.21 5.77 -6.23
CA TYR A 30 -0.55 4.95 -7.24
C TYR A 30 0.06 3.68 -6.65
N CYS A 31 0.10 2.62 -7.47
CA CYS A 31 0.77 1.38 -7.12
C CYS A 31 2.29 1.51 -7.28
N CYS A 32 3.06 1.20 -6.24
CA CYS A 32 4.52 1.22 -6.27
C CYS A 32 5.16 0.00 -6.96
N GLN A 33 4.35 -0.95 -7.45
CA GLN A 33 4.80 -2.20 -8.10
C GLN A 33 5.78 -3.05 -7.25
N GLY A 34 5.86 -2.79 -5.94
CA GLY A 34 6.78 -3.49 -5.02
C GLY A 34 6.35 -4.91 -4.66
N GLY A 35 5.14 -5.33 -5.04
CA GLY A 35 4.64 -6.67 -4.74
C GLY A 35 4.16 -6.84 -3.30
N CYS A 36 3.51 -5.80 -2.74
CA CYS A 36 2.87 -5.86 -1.42
C CYS A 36 1.80 -6.97 -1.41
N LYS A 37 1.74 -7.77 -0.35
CA LYS A 37 0.71 -8.82 -0.20
C LYS A 37 -0.72 -8.25 -0.09
N HIS A 38 -0.86 -7.09 0.55
CA HIS A 38 -2.13 -6.36 0.72
C HIS A 38 -2.22 -5.20 -0.27
N CYS A 39 -1.97 -5.44 -1.56
CA CYS A 39 -2.09 -4.37 -2.55
C CYS A 39 -3.57 -4.10 -2.87
N PRO A 40 -4.11 -2.90 -2.59
CA PRO A 40 -5.50 -2.58 -2.94
C PRO A 40 -5.73 -2.62 -4.45
N TYR A 41 -4.69 -2.32 -5.23
CA TYR A 41 -4.73 -2.29 -6.68
C TYR A 41 -4.69 -3.67 -7.34
N GLY A 42 -4.58 -4.76 -6.57
CA GLY A 42 -4.49 -6.11 -7.15
C GLY A 42 -3.20 -6.35 -7.95
N TYR A 43 -2.10 -5.70 -7.55
CA TYR A 43 -0.81 -5.88 -8.21
C TYR A 43 -0.24 -7.28 -7.97
N SER A 44 0.04 -7.97 -9.07
CA SER A 44 0.60 -9.32 -9.05
C SER A 44 2.10 -9.29 -9.29
N LYS A 45 2.92 -9.51 -8.23
CA LYS A 45 4.39 -9.56 -8.35
C LYS A 45 4.87 -10.61 -9.37
N LYS A 46 4.11 -11.68 -9.58
CA LYS A 46 4.43 -12.74 -10.54
C LYS A 46 4.35 -12.29 -12.00
N THR A 47 3.41 -11.40 -12.32
CA THR A 47 3.14 -10.95 -13.70
C THR A 47 3.50 -9.50 -13.94
N GLY A 48 3.88 -8.74 -12.90
CA GLY A 48 4.19 -7.32 -12.98
C GLY A 48 2.97 -6.45 -13.36
N THR A 49 1.75 -7.00 -13.30
CA THR A 49 0.54 -6.33 -13.78
C THR A 49 -0.41 -5.97 -12.64
N ILE A 50 -1.03 -4.79 -12.78
CA ILE A 50 -2.11 -4.30 -11.92
C ILE A 50 -3.41 -4.73 -12.60
N LYS A 51 -4.12 -5.72 -12.04
CA LYS A 51 -5.41 -6.13 -12.59
C LYS A 51 -6.48 -5.16 -12.10
N SER A 52 -6.73 -4.07 -12.83
CA SER A 52 -7.98 -3.32 -12.64
C SER A 52 -9.11 -4.15 -13.25
N ARG A 53 -9.85 -4.87 -12.39
CA ARG A 53 -11.11 -5.46 -12.82
C ARG A 53 -12.16 -4.36 -12.65
N LYS A 54 -12.49 -3.73 -13.77
CA LYS A 54 -13.58 -2.76 -13.93
C LYS A 54 -14.91 -3.39 -13.53
#